data_AF-A0A2A9FZX5-F1
#
_entry.id   AF-A0A2A9FZX5-F1
#
_cell.length_a   1.000
_cell.length_b   1.000
_cell.length_c   1.000
_cell.angle_alpha   90.00
_cell.angle_beta   90.00
_cell.angle_gamma   90.00
#
_symmetry.space_group_name_H-M   'P 1'
#
loop_
_entity.id
_entity.type
_entity.pdbx_description
1 polymer ?
#
loop_
_entity_poly.entity_id
_entity_poly.type
_entity_poly.pdbx_seq_one_letter_code
_entity_poly.pdbx_strand_id
1 'polypeptide(L)' 'MSRSMFVLCQDCLKVSIYSDARHNEDELCSCGGQFCGCSFCNAEAKQIVADDKNHVLHGLSDSTLFELSEA' A
#
# COMPACT_ATOMS: atom_id res chain seq x y z
N MET A 1 -4.18 12.26 -12.44
CA MET A 1 -3.35 11.05 -12.21
C MET A 1 -2.02 11.36 -11.53
N SER A 2 -2.04 11.79 -10.27
CA SER A 2 -0.86 11.61 -9.41
C SER A 2 -0.66 10.10 -9.21
N ARG A 3 0.45 9.55 -9.69
CA ARG A 3 0.79 8.14 -9.51
C ARG A 3 1.05 7.88 -8.02
N SER A 4 0.04 7.47 -7.29
CA SER A 4 0.20 7.06 -5.89
C SER A 4 1.22 5.91 -5.81
N MET A 5 2.22 6.08 -4.96
CA MET A 5 3.19 5.04 -4.62
C MET A 5 2.70 4.28 -3.39
N PHE A 6 2.91 2.98 -3.38
CA PHE A 6 2.49 2.09 -2.31
C PHE A 6 3.68 1.33 -1.73
N VAL A 7 3.49 0.88 -0.48
CA VAL A 7 4.33 -0.13 0.14
C VAL A 7 3.56 -1.44 0.26
N LEU A 8 4.26 -2.56 0.12
CA LEU A 8 3.73 -3.90 0.25
C LEU A 8 4.37 -4.61 1.45
N CYS A 9 3.55 -5.15 2.34
CA CYS A 9 4.05 -6.00 3.42
C CYS A 9 4.56 -7.33 2.85
N GLN A 10 5.81 -7.67 3.15
CA GLN A 10 6.45 -8.86 2.59
C GLN A 10 5.99 -10.19 3.22
N ASP A 11 5.30 -10.13 4.36
CA ASP A 11 4.81 -11.33 5.05
C ASP A 11 3.32 -11.62 4.79
N CYS A 12 2.48 -10.59 4.73
CA CYS A 12 1.02 -10.75 4.63
C CYS A 12 0.40 -10.08 3.39
N LEU A 13 1.22 -9.52 2.49
CA LEU A 13 0.81 -8.88 1.23
C LEU A 13 -0.16 -7.70 1.39
N LYS A 14 -0.27 -7.16 2.60
CA LYS A 14 -1.05 -5.96 2.91
C LYS A 14 -0.43 -4.74 2.24
N VAL A 15 -1.26 -3.92 1.59
CA VAL A 15 -0.82 -2.70 0.91
C VAL A 15 -1.12 -1.48 1.77
N SER A 16 -0.23 -0.49 1.74
CA SER A 16 -0.44 0.81 2.37
C SER A 16 0.16 1.93 1.51
N ILE A 17 -0.17 3.19 1.80
CA ILE A 17 0.47 4.34 1.13
C ILE A 17 1.96 4.33 1.46
N TYR A 18 2.77 4.59 0.43
CA TYR A 18 4.19 4.83 0.60
C TYR A 18 4.47 5.99 1.56
N SER A 19 5.31 5.72 2.55
CA SER A 19 6.03 6.74 3.31
C SER A 19 7.45 6.25 3.51
N ASP A 20 8.39 7.17 3.70
CA ASP A 20 9.78 6.80 3.95
C ASP A 20 9.91 6.01 5.26
N ALA A 21 9.11 6.33 6.28
CA ALA A 21 9.08 5.57 7.54
C ALA A 21 8.68 4.10 7.32
N ARG A 22 7.67 3.81 6.49
CA ARG A 22 7.30 2.42 6.16
C ARG A 22 8.36 1.73 5.31
N HIS A 23 8.91 2.43 4.32
CA HIS A 23 9.91 1.83 3.45
C HIS A 23 11.23 1.53 4.17
N ASN A 24 11.61 2.39 5.13
CA ASN A 24 12.81 2.23 5.94
C ASN A 24 12.60 1.37 7.19
N GLU A 25 11.45 0.70 7.30
CA GLU A 25 11.10 -0.22 8.40
C GLU A 25 10.96 0.45 9.78
N ASP A 26 10.83 1.79 9.82
CA ASP A 26 10.49 2.54 11.03
C ASP A 26 9.03 2.32 11.45
N GLU A 27 8.16 2.04 10.47
CA GLU A 27 6.77 1.60 10.67
C GLU A 27 6.57 0.19 10.11
N LEU A 28 6.10 -0.73 10.96
CA LEU A 28 5.80 -2.10 10.58
C LEU A 28 4.32 -2.29 10.24
N CYS A 29 4.06 -3.34 9.48
CA CYS A 29 2.71 -3.83 9.26
C CYS A 29 2.09 -4.28 10.59
N SER A 30 0.76 -4.17 10.70
CA SER A 30 -0.02 -4.71 11.82
C SER A 30 0.19 -6.22 12.09
N CYS A 31 0.70 -6.99 11.13
CA CYS A 31 1.06 -8.39 11.34
C CYS A 31 2.45 -8.57 11.96
N GLY A 32 3.21 -7.50 12.18
CA GLY A 32 4.62 -7.50 12.57
C GLY A 32 5.62 -7.48 11.42
N GLY A 33 5.16 -7.55 10.17
CA GLY A 33 6.02 -7.65 8.98
C GLY A 33 6.53 -6.32 8.44
N GLN A 34 7.63 -6.38 7.68
CA GLN A 34 8.24 -5.21 7.06
C GLN A 34 7.48 -4.74 5.82
N PHE A 35 7.39 -3.43 5.65
CA PHE A 35 6.86 -2.80 4.44
C PHE A 35 8.00 -2.52 3.46
N CYS A 36 7.78 -2.84 2.17
CA CYS A 36 8.72 -2.52 1.11
C CYS A 36 8.07 -1.65 0.04
N GLY A 37 8.72 -0.53 -0.30
CA GLY A 37 8.28 0.43 -1.32
C GLY A 37 9.12 0.42 -2.59
N CYS A 38 9.95 -0.60 -2.80
CA CYS A 38 10.79 -0.68 -4.00
C CYS A 38 9.94 -0.74 -5.29
N SER A 39 10.57 -0.50 -6.44
CA SER A 39 9.86 -0.47 -7.74
C SER A 39 9.04 -1.73 -8.02
N PHE A 40 9.54 -2.90 -7.62
CA PHE A 40 8.86 -4.18 -7.74
C PHE A 40 7.66 -4.28 -6.80
N CYS A 41 7.86 -4.05 -5.50
CA CYS A 41 6.79 -4.12 -4.49
C CYS A 41 5.67 -3.12 -4.75
N ASN A 42 6.01 -1.93 -5.25
CA ASN A 42 5.03 -0.93 -5.66
C ASN A 42 4.24 -1.36 -6.92
N ALA A 43 4.85 -2.06 -7.87
CA ALA A 43 4.13 -2.56 -9.04
C ALA A 43 3.14 -3.67 -8.64
N GLU A 44 3.56 -4.57 -7.76
CA GLU A 44 2.70 -5.63 -7.21
C GLU A 44 1.57 -5.06 -6.34
N ALA A 45 1.88 -4.10 -5.47
CA ALA A 45 0.86 -3.39 -4.69
C ALA A 45 -0.20 -2.71 -5.56
N LYS A 46 0.19 -2.13 -6.71
CA LYS A 46 -0.76 -1.55 -7.66
C LYS A 46 -1.68 -2.59 -8.29
N GLN A 47 -1.17 -3.80 -8.55
CA GLN A 47 -2.00 -4.90 -9.05
C GLN A 47 -2.99 -5.35 -7.98
N ILE A 48 -2.52 -5.55 -6.74
CA ILE A 48 -3.38 -5.94 -5.62
C ILE A 48 -4.50 -4.92 -5.39
N VAL A 49 -4.19 -3.63 -5.40
CA VAL A 49 -5.19 -2.56 -5.25
C VAL A 49 -6.15 -2.48 -6.44
N ALA A 50 -5.69 -2.78 -7.65
CA ALA A 50 -6.55 -2.80 -8.84
C ALA A 50 -7.49 -4.00 -8.86
N ASP A 51 -7.02 -5.15 -8.38
CA ASP A 51 -7.76 -6.42 -8.38
C ASP A 51 -8.71 -6.54 -7.18
N ASP A 52 -8.40 -5.90 -6.07
CA ASP A 52 -9.22 -5.93 -4.86
C ASP A 52 -10.13 -4.71 -4.74
N LYS A 53 -11.38 -4.89 -5.16
CA LYS A 53 -12.44 -3.89 -4.98
C LYS A 53 -12.91 -3.74 -3.53
N ASN A 54 -12.50 -4.61 -2.60
CA ASN A 54 -13.15 -4.71 -1.30
C ASN A 54 -12.26 -4.65 -0.04
N HIS A 55 -11.02 -5.17 0.06
CA HIS A 55 -10.33 -5.09 1.38
C HIS A 55 -8.84 -5.50 1.52
N VAL A 56 -7.88 -4.78 0.92
CA VAL A 56 -6.45 -4.90 1.30
C VAL A 56 -5.77 -3.53 1.46
N LEU A 57 -6.51 -2.52 1.94
CA LEU A 57 -5.93 -1.25 2.37
C LEU A 57 -6.19 -1.02 3.86
N HIS A 58 -5.46 -1.75 4.69
CA HIS A 58 -5.47 -1.55 6.14
C HIS A 58 -4.76 -0.24 6.51
N GLY A 59 -5.49 0.86 6.41
CA GLY A 59 -5.02 2.17 6.84
C GLY A 59 -5.40 3.32 5.92
N LEU A 60 -6.14 3.05 4.84
CA LEU A 60 -6.76 4.12 4.06
C LEU A 60 -8.24 4.17 4.39
N SER A 61 -8.70 5.33 4.86
CA SER A 61 -10.13 5.57 5.01
C SER A 61 -10.79 5.55 3.64
N ASP A 62 -12.07 5.19 3.60
CA ASP A 62 -12.89 5.16 2.37
C ASP A 62 -12.78 6.47 1.56
N SER A 63 -12.55 7.60 2.23
CA SER A 63 -12.29 8.89 1.59
C SER A 63 -10.98 8.94 0.78
N THR A 64 -9.89 8.34 1.26
CA THR A 64 -8.62 8.29 0.53
C THR A 64 -8.70 7.33 -0.65
N LEU A 65 -9.50 6.27 -0.53
CA LEU A 65 -9.83 5.36 -1.61
C LEU A 65 -10.67 6.05 -2.70
N PHE A 66 -11.65 6.85 -2.31
CA PHE A 66 -12.49 7.61 -3.23
C PHE A 66 -11.66 8.61 -4.05
N GLU A 67 -10.75 9.37 -3.43
CA GLU A 67 -9.87 10.30 -4.15
C GLU A 67 -8.90 9.61 -5.12
N LEU A 68 -8.55 8.34 -4.88
CA LEU A 68 -7.73 7.54 -5.80
C LEU A 68 -8.54 6.97 -6.98
N SER A 69 -9.86 6.86 -6.86
CA SER A 69 -10.73 6.28 -7.90
C SER A 69 -11.17 7.29 -8.96
N GLU A 70 -11.15 8.60 -8.65
CA GLU A 70 -11.60 9.67 -9.54
C GLU A 70 -10.45 10.47 -10.20
N ALA A 71 -9.19 10.05 -10.03
CA ALA A 71 -7.98 10.78 -10.44
C ALA A 71 -7.25 10.20 -11.66
#